data_AF-A0A953Q310-F1
#
_entry.id   AF-A0A953Q310-F1
#
_cell.length_a   1.000
_cell.length_b   1.000
_cell.length_c   1.000
_cell.angle_alpha   90.00
_cell.angle_beta   90.00
_cell.angle_gamma   90.00
#
_symmetry.space_group_name_H-M   'P 1'
#
loop_
_entity.id
_entity.type
_entity.pdbx_description
1 polymer ?
#
loop_
_entity_poly.entity_id
_entity_poly.type
_entity_poly.pdbx_seq_one_letter_code
_entity_poly.pdbx_strand_id
1 'polypeptide(L)' 'MKAKEVVRVLERAGFYIHHQKGSHARLLHRTRHDLRVTIPIHSKDLPPSLLKRILKQAGLSEEEFLGYM' A
#
# COMPACT_ATOMS: atom_id res chain seq x y z
N MET A 1 4.95 -2.91 -11.36
CA MET A 1 3.81 -3.37 -10.54
C MET A 1 2.85 -2.23 -10.41
N LYS A 2 1.58 -2.48 -10.73
CA LYS A 2 0.60 -1.40 -10.84
C LYS A 2 0.14 -0.94 -9.46
N ALA A 3 -0.13 0.35 -9.32
CA ALA A 3 -0.60 0.91 -8.05
C ALA A 3 -1.86 0.19 -7.53
N LYS A 4 -2.76 -0.21 -8.44
CA LYS A 4 -3.98 -0.98 -8.11
C LYS A 4 -3.68 -2.36 -7.51
N GLU A 5 -2.63 -3.03 -7.96
CA GLU A 5 -2.25 -4.35 -7.42
C GLU A 5 -1.72 -4.20 -5.99
N VAL A 6 -0.90 -3.17 -5.76
CA VAL A 6 -0.37 -2.87 -4.42
C VAL A 6 -1.48 -2.51 -3.44
N VAL A 7 -2.47 -1.73 -3.88
CA VAL A 7 -3.64 -1.41 -3.05
C VAL A 7 -4.39 -2.69 -2.68
N ARG A 8 -4.65 -3.59 -3.62
CA ARG A 8 -5.34 -4.87 -3.33
C ARG A 8 -4.57 -5.74 -2.34
N VAL A 9 -3.25 -5.82 -2.50
CA VAL A 9 -2.38 -6.55 -1.55
C VAL A 9 -2.48 -5.94 -0.16
N LEU A 10 -2.39 -4.62 -0.04
CA LEU A 10 -2.54 -3.95 1.25
C LEU A 10 -3.94 -4.13 1.85
N GLU A 11 -4.99 -4.11 1.04
CA GLU A 11 -6.35 -4.41 1.52
C GLU A 11 -6.46 -5.82 2.12
N ARG A 12 -5.85 -6.83 1.47
CA ARG A 12 -5.74 -8.19 2.01
C ARG A 12 -4.91 -8.26 3.29
N ALA A 13 -3.85 -7.44 3.37
CA ALA A 13 -3.03 -7.29 4.57
C ALA A 13 -3.71 -6.48 5.68
N GLY A 14 -5.01 -6.15 5.57
CA GLY A 14 -5.78 -5.49 6.63
C GLY A 14 -5.82 -3.96 6.54
N PHE A 15 -5.35 -3.37 5.44
CA PHE A 15 -5.52 -1.95 5.18
C PHE A 15 -6.88 -1.64 4.56
N TYR A 16 -7.26 -0.36 4.58
CA TYR A 16 -8.38 0.19 3.84
C TYR A 16 -8.06 1.61 3.39
N ILE A 17 -8.66 2.05 2.29
CA ILE A 17 -8.54 3.44 1.84
C ILE A 17 -9.35 4.32 2.80
N HIS A 18 -8.64 5.15 3.57
CA HIS A 18 -9.27 6.10 4.49
C HIS A 18 -9.68 7.38 3.76
N HIS A 19 -8.82 7.90 2.90
CA HIS A 19 -9.10 9.11 2.14
C HIS A 19 -8.30 9.12 0.84
N GLN A 20 -8.87 9.74 -0.20
CA GLN A 20 -8.18 9.97 -1.46
C GLN A 20 -8.33 11.44 -1.86
N LYS A 21 -7.21 12.09 -2.17
CA LYS A 21 -7.19 13.44 -2.74
C LYS A 21 -6.47 13.40 -4.09
N GLY A 22 -7.23 13.60 -5.15
CA GLY A 22 -6.71 13.49 -6.52
C GLY A 22 -6.09 12.12 -6.78
N SER A 23 -4.82 12.12 -7.19
CA SER A 23 -4.07 10.92 -7.56
C SER A 23 -3.42 10.18 -6.38
N HIS A 24 -3.62 10.61 -5.14
CA HIS A 24 -3.02 9.98 -3.96
C HIS A 24 -4.09 9.43 -3.02
N ALA A 25 -4.00 8.13 -2.73
CA ALA A 25 -4.81 7.45 -1.74
C ALA A 25 -4.00 7.24 -0.46
N ARG A 26 -4.62 7.52 0.69
CA ARG A 26 -4.08 7.26 2.02
C ARG A 26 -4.80 6.06 2.62
N LEU A 27 -4.03 5.03 2.95
CA LEU A 27 -4.50 3.80 3.55
C LEU A 27 -4.12 3.75 5.02
N LEU A 28 -5.02 3.23 5.85
CA LEU A 28 -4.82 2.94 7.26
C LEU A 28 -5.05 1.46 7.52
N HIS A 29 -4.43 0.91 8.57
CA HIS A 29 -4.66 -0.47 8.97
C HIS A 29 -5.86 -0.56 9.92
N ARG A 30 -6.64 -1.65 9.81
CA ARG A 30 -7.86 -1.85 10.62
C ARG A 30 -7.58 -2.00 12.11
N THR A 31 -6.49 -2.66 12.48
CA THR A 31 -6.13 -2.98 13.88
C THR A 31 -4.82 -2.34 14.36
N ARG A 32 -4.01 -1.78 13.45
CA ARG A 32 -2.66 -1.25 13.75
C ARG A 32 -2.64 0.24 13.44
N HIS A 33 -3.10 1.05 14.39
CA HIS A 33 -3.36 2.47 14.17
C HIS A 33 -2.10 3.32 13.92
N ASP A 34 -0.92 2.78 14.22
CA ASP A 34 0.39 3.37 13.91
C ASP A 34 0.72 3.32 12.41
N LEU A 35 0.18 2.33 11.68
CA LEU A 35 0.46 2.12 10.26
C LEU A 35 -0.36 3.04 9.35
N ARG A 36 0.34 3.72 8.44
CA ARG A 36 -0.24 4.57 7.41
C ARG A 36 0.59 4.50 6.14
N VAL A 37 -0.07 4.39 5.00
CA VAL A 37 0.59 4.32 3.69
C VAL A 37 -0.06 5.30 2.73
N THR A 38 0.74 5.98 1.90
CA THR A 38 0.23 6.82 0.82
C THR A 38 0.66 6.22 -0.52
N ILE A 39 -0.31 5.95 -1.39
CA ILE A 39 -0.06 5.37 -2.72
C ILE A 39 -0.52 6.34 -3.82
N PRO A 40 0.33 6.65 -4.81
CA PRO A 40 -0.12 7.33 -6.02
C PRO A 40 -0.90 6.33 -6.90
N ILE A 41 -2.22 6.46 -6.93
CA ILE A 41 -3.16 5.54 -7.59
C ILE A 41 -3.33 5.80 -9.09
N HIS A 42 -2.93 6.98 -9.58
CA HIS A 42 -2.95 7.30 -11.01
C HIS A 42 -1.73 6.75 -11.76
N SER A 43 -0.67 6.36 -11.04
CA SER A 43 0.54 5.83 -11.64
C SER A 43 0.28 4.45 -12.27
N LYS A 44 0.71 4.27 -13.52
CA LYS A 44 0.68 2.97 -14.20
C LYS A 44 1.50 1.95 -13.41
N ASP A 45 2.76 2.27 -13.13
CA ASP A 45 3.68 1.44 -12.37
C ASP A 45 4.29 2.21 -11.21
N LEU A 46 4.45 1.54 -10.08
CA LEU A 46 5.24 2.04 -8.96
C LEU A 46 6.71 1.65 -9.17
N PRO A 47 7.66 2.60 -9.07
CA PRO A 47 9.07 2.26 -9.12
C PRO A 47 9.44 1.37 -7.92
N PRO A 48 10.40 0.43 -8.08
CA PRO A 48 10.78 -0.51 -7.01
C PRO A 48 11.19 0.18 -5.70
N SER A 49 11.84 1.35 -5.80
CA SER A 49 12.21 2.16 -4.63
C SER A 49 11.00 2.67 -3.85
N LEU A 50 9.92 3.06 -4.54
CA LEU A 50 8.67 3.48 -3.90
C LEU A 50 7.95 2.30 -3.28
N LEU A 51 7.92 1.15 -3.96
CA LEU A 51 7.37 -0.08 -3.39
C LEU A 51 8.06 -0.44 -2.07
N LYS A 52 9.40 -0.47 -2.03
CA LYS A 52 10.15 -0.75 -0.80
C LYS A 52 9.82 0.24 0.33
N ARG A 53 9.66 1.53 0.02
CA ARG A 53 9.23 2.53 1.01
C ARG A 53 7.81 2.27 1.52
N ILE A 54 6.90 1.89 0.63
CA ILE A 54 5.52 1.51 0.97
C ILE A 54 5.52 0.29 1.91
N LEU A 55 6.27 -0.78 1.60
CA LEU A 55 6.34 -1.97 2.45
C LEU A 55 6.88 -1.64 3.84
N LYS A 56 7.95 -0.82 3.90
CA LYS A 56 8.49 -0.33 5.18
C LYS A 56 7.46 0.47 5.98
N GLN A 57 6.67 1.34 5.34
CA GLN A 57 5.59 2.09 5.99
C GLN A 57 4.41 1.21 6.40
N ALA A 58 4.14 0.16 5.63
CA ALA A 58 3.11 -0.83 5.92
C ALA A 58 3.54 -1.83 7.01
N GLY A 59 4.82 -1.83 7.39
CA GLY A 59 5.39 -2.83 8.30
C GLY A 59 5.29 -4.25 7.75
N LEU A 60 5.42 -4.41 6.43
CA LEU A 60 5.40 -5.70 5.72
C LEU A 60 6.79 -6.05 5.18
N SER A 61 7.17 -7.32 5.29
CA SER A 61 8.30 -7.89 4.57
C SER A 61 7.97 -8.13 3.10
N GLU A 62 8.99 -8.38 2.27
CA GLU A 62 8.79 -8.77 0.87
C GLU A 62 8.09 -10.13 0.77
N GLU A 63 8.36 -11.05 1.70
CA GLU A 63 7.72 -12.38 1.76
C GLU A 63 6.24 -12.28 2.14
N GLU A 64 5.89 -11.48 3.15
CA GLU A 64 4.49 -11.22 3.52
C GLU A 64 3.75 -10.57 2.35
N PHE A 65 4.37 -9.59 1.69
CA PHE A 65 3.78 -8.94 0.53
C PHE A 65 3.47 -9.94 -0.59
N LEU A 66 4.40 -10.83 -0.92
CA LEU A 66 4.21 -11.87 -1.93
C LEU A 66 3.14 -12.88 -1.52
N GLY A 67 3.00 -13.18 -0.22
CA GLY A 67 1.95 -14.06 0.30
C GLY A 67 0.53 -13.51 0.14
N TYR A 68 0.38 -12.18 0.01
CA TYR A 68 -0.92 -11.52 -0.21
C TYR A 68 -1.24 -11.26 -1.68
N MET A 69 -0.33 -11.52 -2.62
CA MET A 69 -0.48 -11.23 -4.05
C MET A 69 -1.39 -12.25 -4.74
#